data_AF-A0A426UV61-F1
#
_entry.id   AF-A0A426UV61-F1
#
_cell.length_a   1.000
_cell.length_b   1.000
_cell.length_c   1.000
_cell.angle_alpha   90.00
_cell.angle_beta   90.00
_cell.angle_gamma   90.00
#
_symmetry.space_group_name_H-M   'P 1'
#
loop_
_entity.id
_entity.type
_entity.pdbx_description
1 polymer ?
#
loop_
_entity_poly.entity_id
_entity_poly.type
_entity_poly.pdbx_seq_one_letter_code
_entity_poly.pdbx_strand_id
1 'polypeptide(L)'
;MTTDDALDYYTRPGPFTDPGAHRDALLALPRDVPSLLEAVQGLLIHVHLTWAYEVEHRPEHSEAANVRRAEDLLGRLLADGRPLTEPRPPHERLGGTCRHFTVLTVAALRAAGVPARARCGFGEYFPGPSSEDHWVAEFWHAEEVRWVLADAQIDARQRELFGADLDTADVPRDGFVVAGDAWRRCRAGEDDPDRFGLNAIGEFGDWWIAANLIRDVAALSNVEMLPWDVWGAMPEPGDEIGPELVGLLDRLAALTADPATAAEAREWYGDDRLRVPAVVLNANLGREEPVALG
;
A
#
# COMPACT_ATOMS: atom_id res chain seq x y z
N MET A 1 -11.21 6.67 20.90
CA MET A 1 -11.87 6.96 19.60
C MET A 1 -13.01 5.98 19.40
N THR A 2 -14.18 6.39 18.90
CA THR A 2 -15.27 5.43 18.62
C THR A 2 -15.08 4.75 17.26
N THR A 3 -15.71 3.59 17.04
CA THR A 3 -15.70 2.92 15.74
C THR A 3 -16.24 3.83 14.64
N ASP A 4 -17.31 4.58 14.91
CA ASP A 4 -17.92 5.50 13.95
C ASP A 4 -16.97 6.66 13.58
N ASP A 5 -16.22 7.21 14.54
CA ASP A 5 -15.20 8.25 14.27
C ASP A 5 -14.08 7.72 13.36
N ALA A 6 -13.68 6.45 13.56
CA ALA A 6 -12.66 5.82 12.74
C ALA A 6 -13.17 5.58 11.31
N LEU A 7 -14.40 5.10 11.15
CA LEU A 7 -15.00 4.88 9.84
C LEU A 7 -15.17 6.19 9.08
N ASP A 8 -15.71 7.24 9.71
CA ASP A 8 -15.86 8.56 9.08
C ASP A 8 -14.51 9.13 8.61
N TYR A 9 -13.47 9.02 9.44
CA TYR A 9 -12.13 9.45 9.05
C TYR A 9 -11.64 8.75 7.77
N TYR A 10 -11.87 7.45 7.64
CA TYR A 10 -11.44 6.67 6.49
C TYR A 10 -12.32 6.82 5.25
N THR A 11 -13.37 7.65 5.29
CA THR A 11 -14.06 8.13 4.08
C THR A 11 -13.42 9.37 3.47
N ARG A 12 -12.61 10.11 4.24
CA ARG A 12 -12.02 11.38 3.82
C ARG A 12 -10.69 11.14 3.09
N PRO A 13 -10.45 11.79 1.95
CA PRO A 13 -9.16 11.69 1.27
C PRO A 13 -8.03 12.31 2.11
N GLY A 14 -6.85 11.71 2.03
CA GLY A 14 -5.59 12.31 2.46
C GLY A 14 -4.84 12.97 1.30
N PRO A 15 -3.64 13.55 1.53
CA PRO A 15 -2.89 14.29 0.52
C PRO A 15 -2.57 13.48 -0.76
N PHE A 16 -2.48 12.16 -0.64
CA PHE A 16 -2.14 11.27 -1.76
C PHE A 16 -3.31 10.45 -2.31
N THR A 17 -4.45 10.48 -1.64
CA THR A 17 -5.69 9.82 -2.10
C THR A 17 -6.76 10.82 -2.52
N ASP A 18 -6.52 12.12 -2.38
CA ASP A 18 -7.36 13.16 -2.97
C ASP A 18 -7.29 13.10 -4.50
N PRO A 19 -8.42 12.87 -5.19
CA PRO A 19 -8.46 12.85 -6.65
C PRO A 19 -8.45 14.25 -7.28
N GLY A 20 -8.59 15.31 -6.48
CA GLY A 20 -8.69 16.69 -6.96
C GLY A 20 -9.79 16.86 -8.00
N ALA A 21 -9.43 17.42 -9.15
CA ALA A 21 -10.37 17.62 -10.26
C ALA A 21 -10.93 16.31 -10.87
N HIS A 22 -10.34 15.16 -10.57
CA HIS A 22 -10.69 13.86 -11.17
C HIS A 22 -11.69 13.04 -10.34
N ARG A 23 -12.32 13.62 -9.30
CA ARG A 23 -13.27 12.92 -8.43
C ARG A 23 -14.41 12.23 -9.20
N ASP A 24 -14.98 12.89 -10.20
CA ASP A 24 -16.09 12.34 -10.98
C ASP A 24 -15.67 11.11 -11.80
N ALA A 25 -14.40 11.06 -12.25
CA ALA A 25 -13.86 9.90 -12.96
C ALA A 25 -13.76 8.68 -12.02
N LEU A 26 -13.39 8.88 -10.75
CA LEU A 26 -13.42 7.81 -9.76
C LEU A 26 -14.85 7.34 -9.44
N LEU A 27 -15.82 8.26 -9.37
CA LEU A 27 -17.23 7.91 -9.11
C LEU A 27 -17.88 7.13 -10.26
N ALA A 28 -17.30 7.19 -11.46
CA ALA A 28 -17.74 6.42 -12.61
C ALA A 28 -17.26 4.95 -12.57
N LEU A 29 -16.27 4.62 -11.74
CA LEU A 29 -15.81 3.24 -11.56
C LEU A 29 -16.91 2.36 -10.91
N PRO A 30 -16.85 1.03 -11.09
CA PRO A 30 -17.75 0.10 -10.43
C PRO A 30 -17.77 0.28 -8.90
N ARG A 31 -18.92 -0.03 -8.28
CA ARG A 31 -19.14 0.16 -6.84
C ARG A 31 -18.93 -1.12 -6.03
N ASP A 32 -19.08 -2.27 -6.66
CA ASP A 32 -18.69 -3.53 -6.05
C ASP A 32 -17.16 -3.68 -6.08
N VAL A 33 -16.59 -4.19 -5.00
CA VAL A 33 -15.14 -4.27 -4.84
C VAL A 33 -14.48 -5.12 -5.93
N PRO A 34 -14.96 -6.35 -6.26
CA PRO A 34 -14.35 -7.15 -7.32
C PRO A 34 -14.22 -6.40 -8.64
N SER A 35 -15.30 -5.79 -9.15
CA SER A 35 -15.25 -5.06 -10.43
C SER A 35 -14.41 -3.78 -10.35
N LEU A 36 -14.33 -3.14 -9.17
CA LEU A 36 -13.43 -2.01 -8.95
C LEU A 36 -11.96 -2.44 -9.08
N LEU A 37 -11.58 -3.56 -8.46
CA LEU A 37 -10.21 -4.09 -8.56
C LEU A 37 -9.87 -4.41 -10.02
N GLU A 38 -10.76 -5.08 -10.75
CA GLU A 38 -10.58 -5.38 -12.17
C GLU A 38 -10.39 -4.11 -13.02
N ALA A 39 -11.14 -3.04 -12.73
CA ALA A 39 -10.96 -1.77 -13.41
C ALA A 39 -9.57 -1.17 -13.14
N VAL A 40 -9.11 -1.17 -11.88
CA VAL A 40 -7.76 -0.70 -11.53
C VAL A 40 -6.66 -1.56 -12.17
N GLN A 41 -6.84 -2.88 -12.21
CA GLN A 41 -5.94 -3.84 -12.89
C GLN A 41 -5.84 -3.55 -14.39
N GLY A 42 -6.94 -3.09 -15.00
CA GLY A 42 -6.98 -2.68 -16.40
C GLY A 42 -6.22 -1.37 -16.70
N LEU A 43 -5.90 -0.56 -15.69
CA LEU A 43 -5.29 0.76 -15.85
C LEU A 43 -3.78 0.76 -15.56
N LEU A 44 -3.33 -0.10 -14.66
CA LEU A 44 -1.97 -0.10 -14.14
C LEU A 44 -1.20 -1.38 -14.51
N ILE A 45 0.12 -1.27 -14.63
CA ILE A 45 1.03 -2.41 -14.77
C ILE A 45 2.17 -2.26 -13.75
N HIS A 46 2.46 -3.34 -13.02
CA HIS A 46 3.53 -3.30 -12.04
C HIS A 46 4.89 -3.16 -12.72
N VAL A 47 5.71 -2.18 -12.34
CA VAL A 47 6.97 -1.85 -13.05
C VAL A 47 7.93 -3.03 -13.12
N HIS A 48 7.92 -3.89 -12.10
CA HIS A 48 8.80 -5.08 -12.04
C HIS A 48 8.20 -6.33 -12.69
N LEU A 49 6.96 -6.25 -13.21
CA LEU A 49 6.25 -7.40 -13.81
C LEU A 49 5.81 -7.15 -15.25
N THR A 50 6.33 -6.13 -15.94
CA THR A 50 5.92 -5.84 -17.33
C THR A 50 6.16 -7.05 -18.27
N TRP A 51 7.23 -7.80 -18.02
CA TRP A 51 7.59 -9.02 -18.73
C TRP A 51 6.50 -10.11 -18.67
N ALA A 52 5.72 -10.17 -17.58
CA ALA A 52 4.65 -11.15 -17.41
C ALA A 52 3.48 -10.93 -18.40
N TYR A 53 3.44 -9.75 -19.02
CA TYR A 53 2.46 -9.30 -19.99
C TYR A 53 3.07 -9.04 -21.38
N GLU A 54 4.29 -9.52 -21.63
CA GLU A 54 5.00 -9.32 -22.90
C GLU A 54 5.23 -7.82 -23.24
N VAL A 55 5.33 -6.99 -22.21
CA VAL A 55 5.60 -5.55 -22.34
C VAL A 55 7.04 -5.26 -21.97
N GLU A 56 7.75 -4.59 -22.88
CA GLU A 56 9.07 -4.04 -22.60
C GLU A 56 8.97 -2.96 -21.52
N HIS A 57 9.86 -3.03 -20.52
CA HIS A 57 9.93 -1.98 -19.51
C HIS A 57 10.48 -0.69 -20.13
N ARG A 58 9.80 0.44 -19.87
CA ARG A 58 10.17 1.75 -20.42
C ARG A 58 10.44 2.76 -19.30
N PRO A 59 11.28 3.79 -19.53
CA PRO A 59 11.55 4.84 -18.53
C PRO A 59 10.28 5.45 -17.93
N GLU A 60 9.23 5.63 -18.74
CA GLU A 60 7.97 6.22 -18.31
C GLU A 60 7.26 5.39 -17.24
N HIS A 61 7.48 4.06 -17.19
CA HIS A 61 6.94 3.23 -16.11
C HIS A 61 7.62 3.55 -14.78
N SER A 62 8.95 3.70 -14.78
CA SER A 62 9.72 4.06 -13.59
C SER A 62 9.44 5.50 -13.15
N GLU A 63 9.25 6.42 -14.09
CA GLU A 63 8.85 7.80 -13.77
C GLU A 63 7.47 7.86 -13.12
N ALA A 64 6.48 7.15 -13.68
CA ALA A 64 5.13 7.08 -13.13
C ALA A 64 5.11 6.46 -11.73
N ALA A 65 5.94 5.45 -11.48
CA ALA A 65 6.02 4.79 -10.19
C ALA A 65 6.60 5.67 -9.07
N ASN A 66 7.19 6.83 -9.39
CA ASN A 66 7.63 7.82 -8.41
C ASN A 66 6.55 8.90 -8.13
N VAL A 67 5.35 8.77 -8.69
CA VAL A 67 4.26 9.74 -8.47
C VAL A 67 3.48 9.38 -7.21
N ARG A 68 3.47 10.29 -6.22
CA ARG A 68 2.75 10.08 -4.96
C ARG A 68 1.24 10.33 -5.07
N ARG A 69 0.82 11.44 -5.68
CA ARG A 69 -0.59 11.89 -5.59
C ARG A 69 -1.49 11.12 -6.56
N ALA A 70 -2.64 10.65 -6.07
CA ALA A 70 -3.69 10.06 -6.91
C ALA A 70 -4.14 11.03 -8.01
N GLU A 71 -4.32 12.32 -7.70
CA GLU A 71 -4.64 13.36 -8.70
C GLU A 71 -3.70 13.32 -9.92
N ASP A 72 -2.38 13.24 -9.70
CA ASP A 72 -1.39 13.22 -10.78
C ASP A 72 -1.41 11.91 -11.59
N LEU A 73 -1.64 10.77 -10.92
CA LEU A 73 -1.81 9.47 -11.57
C LEU A 73 -3.07 9.45 -12.45
N LEU A 74 -4.18 9.98 -11.93
CA LEU A 74 -5.45 10.10 -12.63
C LEU A 74 -5.32 11.03 -13.84
N GLY A 75 -4.62 12.15 -13.69
CA GLY A 75 -4.32 13.05 -14.80
C GLY A 75 -3.57 12.36 -15.94
N ARG A 76 -2.61 11.48 -15.63
CA ARG A 76 -1.90 10.67 -16.64
C ARG A 76 -2.82 9.64 -17.30
N LEU A 77 -3.65 8.93 -16.53
CA LEU A 77 -4.57 7.91 -17.03
C LEU A 77 -5.67 8.48 -17.95
N LEU A 78 -6.07 9.73 -17.71
CA LEU A 78 -7.12 10.43 -18.44
C LEU A 78 -6.58 11.30 -19.59
N ALA A 79 -5.25 11.38 -19.77
CA ALA A 79 -4.62 12.28 -20.74
C ALA A 79 -4.99 11.98 -22.20
N ASP A 80 -5.38 10.73 -22.49
CA ASP A 80 -5.83 10.27 -23.81
C ASP A 80 -7.34 10.43 -24.04
N GLY A 81 -8.08 10.96 -23.05
CA GLY A 81 -9.51 11.20 -23.11
C GLY A 81 -10.40 9.96 -22.87
N ARG A 82 -9.82 8.77 -22.65
CA ARG A 82 -10.60 7.54 -22.37
C ARG A 82 -10.96 7.46 -20.88
N PRO A 83 -12.18 7.02 -20.54
CA PRO A 83 -12.60 6.90 -19.14
C PRO A 83 -11.78 5.83 -18.39
N LEU A 84 -11.79 5.91 -17.05
CA LEU A 84 -11.14 4.91 -16.19
C LEU A 84 -11.84 3.54 -16.25
N THR A 85 -13.11 3.50 -16.68
CA THR A 85 -13.88 2.26 -16.87
C THR A 85 -13.47 1.49 -18.12
N GLU A 86 -12.68 2.09 -19.01
CA GLU A 86 -12.18 1.42 -20.21
C GLU A 86 -10.81 0.78 -19.90
N PRO A 87 -10.65 -0.54 -19.96
CA PRO A 87 -9.36 -1.17 -19.70
C PRO A 87 -8.34 -0.79 -20.79
N ARG A 88 -7.08 -0.68 -20.39
CA ARG A 88 -5.96 -0.46 -21.32
C ARG A 88 -5.31 -1.81 -21.68
N PRO A 89 -4.92 -2.02 -22.96
CA PRO A 89 -4.05 -3.14 -23.28
C PRO A 89 -2.73 -2.99 -22.51
N PRO A 90 -2.03 -4.08 -22.15
CA PRO A 90 -0.88 -4.01 -21.25
C PRO A 90 0.19 -2.97 -21.60
N HIS A 91 0.50 -2.78 -22.90
CA HIS A 91 1.51 -1.81 -23.36
C HIS A 91 1.09 -0.33 -23.22
N GLU A 92 -0.20 -0.06 -22.96
CA GLU A 92 -0.75 1.27 -22.71
C GLU A 92 -1.04 1.52 -21.22
N ARG A 93 -0.88 0.51 -20.35
CA ARG A 93 -1.11 0.67 -18.91
C ARG A 93 -0.03 1.56 -18.30
N LEU A 94 -0.43 2.37 -17.31
CA LEU A 94 0.49 3.22 -16.58
C LEU A 94 1.35 2.38 -15.63
N GLY A 95 2.65 2.62 -15.61
CA GLY A 95 3.54 1.96 -14.66
C GLY A 95 3.22 2.36 -13.22
N GLY A 96 3.20 1.38 -12.30
CA GLY A 96 2.98 1.62 -10.88
C GLY A 96 3.54 0.50 -10.01
N THR A 97 3.38 0.65 -8.70
CA THR A 97 3.74 -0.36 -7.68
C THR A 97 2.49 -0.86 -6.96
N CYS A 98 2.60 -1.89 -6.12
CA CYS A 98 1.54 -2.33 -5.19
C CYS A 98 0.83 -1.17 -4.48
N ARG A 99 1.59 -0.16 -4.05
CA ARG A 99 1.07 1.07 -3.45
C ARG A 99 0.17 1.88 -4.39
N HIS A 100 0.47 1.93 -5.69
CA HIS A 100 -0.35 2.67 -6.66
C HIS A 100 -1.71 2.01 -6.88
N PHE A 101 -1.72 0.68 -7.04
CA PHE A 101 -2.95 -0.11 -7.09
C PHE A 101 -3.80 0.12 -5.83
N THR A 102 -3.16 0.08 -4.66
CA THR A 102 -3.80 0.34 -3.37
C THR A 102 -4.37 1.75 -3.27
N VAL A 103 -3.59 2.79 -3.60
CA VAL A 103 -4.00 4.19 -3.45
C VAL A 103 -5.15 4.57 -4.40
N LEU A 104 -5.15 4.09 -5.65
CA LEU A 104 -6.28 4.33 -6.55
C LEU A 104 -7.56 3.62 -6.06
N THR A 105 -7.42 2.40 -5.52
CA THR A 105 -8.54 1.65 -4.94
C THR A 105 -9.11 2.37 -3.71
N VAL A 106 -8.25 2.77 -2.78
CA VAL A 106 -8.64 3.52 -1.57
C VAL A 106 -9.28 4.87 -1.95
N ALA A 107 -8.73 5.59 -2.93
CA ALA A 107 -9.31 6.84 -3.41
C ALA A 107 -10.71 6.63 -4.01
N ALA A 108 -10.92 5.58 -4.80
CA ALA A 108 -12.23 5.25 -5.38
C ALA A 108 -13.27 4.88 -4.32
N LEU A 109 -12.88 4.05 -3.34
CA LEU A 109 -13.73 3.69 -2.20
C LEU A 109 -14.10 4.90 -1.35
N ARG A 110 -13.13 5.76 -1.01
CA ARG A 110 -13.35 7.02 -0.29
C ARG A 110 -14.28 7.95 -1.05
N ALA A 111 -14.09 8.10 -2.37
CA ALA A 111 -14.98 8.89 -3.21
C ALA A 111 -16.42 8.34 -3.18
N ALA A 112 -16.59 7.01 -3.09
CA ALA A 112 -17.85 6.32 -2.91
C ALA A 112 -18.48 6.41 -1.52
N GLY A 113 -17.77 7.00 -0.54
CA GLY A 113 -18.20 7.05 0.85
C GLY A 113 -17.98 5.73 1.60
N VAL A 114 -17.21 4.79 1.04
CA VAL A 114 -16.82 3.55 1.72
C VAL A 114 -15.55 3.84 2.54
N PRO A 115 -15.56 3.59 3.86
CA PRO A 115 -14.36 3.70 4.68
C PRO A 115 -13.27 2.76 4.16
N ALA A 116 -12.12 3.32 3.79
CA ALA A 116 -10.99 2.57 3.27
C ALA A 116 -9.66 3.16 3.75
N ARG A 117 -8.66 2.30 3.95
CA ARG A 117 -7.29 2.66 4.33
C ARG A 117 -6.29 1.79 3.59
N ALA A 118 -5.11 2.32 3.31
CA ALA A 118 -4.01 1.52 2.78
C ALA A 118 -3.30 0.80 3.93
N ARG A 119 -2.83 -0.42 3.67
CA ARG A 119 -2.03 -1.23 4.59
C ARG A 119 -0.70 -1.60 3.95
N CYS A 120 0.36 -1.55 4.75
CA CYS A 120 1.72 -1.88 4.38
C CYS A 120 2.19 -3.10 5.18
N GLY A 121 2.78 -4.08 4.52
CA GLY A 121 3.07 -5.38 5.10
C GLY A 121 3.62 -6.34 4.06
N PHE A 122 3.20 -7.60 4.14
CA PHE A 122 3.82 -8.69 3.38
C PHE A 122 2.77 -9.67 2.84
N GLY A 123 2.86 -9.99 1.55
CA GLY A 123 2.05 -11.03 0.93
C GLY A 123 2.72 -12.39 1.02
N GLU A 124 1.99 -13.40 1.49
CA GLU A 124 2.43 -14.81 1.54
C GLU A 124 1.87 -15.65 0.37
N TYR A 125 1.15 -15.00 -0.56
CA TYR A 125 0.62 -15.61 -1.78
C TYR A 125 1.54 -15.43 -3.00
N PHE A 126 2.77 -14.95 -2.79
CA PHE A 126 3.80 -14.89 -3.83
C PHE A 126 4.65 -16.17 -3.82
N PRO A 127 5.30 -16.54 -4.95
CA PRO A 127 6.11 -17.75 -5.00
C PRO A 127 7.32 -17.68 -4.07
N GLY A 128 7.56 -18.76 -3.34
CA GLY A 128 8.75 -18.92 -2.50
C GLY A 128 8.41 -19.01 -1.01
N PRO A 129 9.43 -19.20 -0.16
CA PRO A 129 9.25 -19.31 1.29
C PRO A 129 9.16 -17.95 2.02
N SER A 130 9.44 -16.87 1.30
CA SER A 130 9.52 -15.50 1.82
C SER A 130 8.17 -14.80 1.76
N SER A 131 7.95 -13.85 2.66
CA SER A 131 6.79 -12.96 2.66
C SER A 131 7.19 -11.64 1.97
N GLU A 132 6.58 -11.35 0.83
CA GLU A 132 7.00 -10.28 -0.09
C GLU A 132 6.45 -8.91 0.33
N ASP A 133 7.28 -7.86 0.39
CA ASP A 133 6.88 -6.47 0.65
C ASP A 133 5.73 -6.07 -0.28
N HIS A 134 4.63 -5.68 0.33
CA HIS A 134 3.41 -5.44 -0.42
C HIS A 134 2.47 -4.46 0.25
N TRP A 135 1.58 -3.89 -0.57
CA TRP A 135 0.56 -2.94 -0.16
C TRP A 135 -0.80 -3.42 -0.61
N VAL A 136 -1.80 -3.29 0.27
CA VAL A 136 -3.20 -3.64 -0.02
C VAL A 136 -4.15 -2.57 0.50
N ALA A 137 -5.35 -2.53 -0.06
CA ALA A 137 -6.45 -1.76 0.51
C ALA A 137 -7.10 -2.56 1.64
N GLU A 138 -7.58 -1.87 2.67
CA GLU A 138 -8.44 -2.43 3.70
C GLU A 138 -9.70 -1.58 3.81
N PHE A 139 -10.88 -2.16 3.59
CA PHE A 139 -12.15 -1.44 3.54
C PHE A 139 -13.18 -2.00 4.51
N TRP A 140 -14.14 -1.17 4.89
CA TRP A 140 -15.22 -1.58 5.78
C TRP A 140 -16.34 -2.27 5.01
N HIS A 141 -16.54 -3.56 5.26
CA HIS A 141 -17.65 -4.34 4.72
C HIS A 141 -18.87 -4.20 5.64
N ALA A 142 -19.78 -3.28 5.31
CA ALA A 142 -20.88 -2.89 6.18
C ALA A 142 -21.84 -4.04 6.54
N GLU A 143 -22.08 -4.98 5.62
CA GLU A 143 -22.98 -6.12 5.86
C GLU A 143 -22.38 -7.14 6.83
N GLU A 144 -21.05 -7.30 6.81
CA GLU A 144 -20.33 -8.24 7.67
C GLU A 144 -19.74 -7.56 8.92
N VAL A 145 -19.84 -6.24 9.00
CA VAL A 145 -19.37 -5.42 10.13
C VAL A 145 -17.90 -5.69 10.43
N ARG A 146 -17.06 -5.77 9.39
CA ARG A 146 -15.62 -6.02 9.52
C ARG A 146 -14.79 -5.28 8.50
N TRP A 147 -13.50 -5.16 8.81
CA TRP A 147 -12.47 -4.74 7.86
C TRP A 147 -12.03 -5.92 7.00
N VAL A 148 -12.04 -5.71 5.68
CA VAL A 148 -11.69 -6.69 4.64
C VAL A 148 -10.48 -6.18 3.87
N LEU A 149 -9.51 -7.06 3.61
CA LEU A 149 -8.34 -6.75 2.79
C LEU A 149 -8.65 -7.00 1.32
N ALA A 150 -8.20 -6.11 0.44
CA ALA A 150 -8.37 -6.22 -0.99
C ALA A 150 -7.08 -5.81 -1.72
N ASP A 151 -6.69 -6.61 -2.71
CA ASP A 151 -5.45 -6.42 -3.47
C ASP A 151 -5.73 -6.20 -4.95
N ALA A 152 -5.67 -4.93 -5.36
CA ALA A 152 -5.87 -4.54 -6.76
C ALA A 152 -4.66 -4.86 -7.66
N GLN A 153 -3.50 -5.25 -7.15
CA GLN A 153 -2.36 -5.59 -8.01
C GLN A 153 -2.54 -6.96 -8.67
N ILE A 154 -3.13 -7.91 -7.95
CA ILE A 154 -3.13 -9.33 -8.32
C ILE A 154 -4.27 -9.62 -9.33
N ASP A 155 -4.00 -9.43 -10.61
CA ASP A 155 -4.94 -9.78 -11.67
C ASP A 155 -4.94 -11.29 -11.99
N ALA A 156 -5.78 -11.70 -12.94
CA ALA A 156 -5.87 -13.11 -13.35
C ALA A 156 -4.54 -13.67 -13.88
N ARG A 157 -3.70 -12.85 -14.53
CA ARG A 157 -2.39 -13.27 -15.05
C ARG A 157 -1.39 -13.48 -13.91
N GLN A 158 -1.39 -12.60 -12.92
CA GLN A 158 -0.55 -12.75 -11.73
C GLN A 158 -0.98 -13.94 -10.88
N ARG A 159 -2.28 -14.20 -10.72
CA ARG A 159 -2.78 -15.42 -10.04
C ARG A 159 -2.26 -16.70 -10.70
N GLU A 160 -2.33 -16.77 -12.03
CA GLU A 160 -1.76 -17.89 -12.80
C GLU A 160 -0.24 -18.00 -12.60
N LEU A 161 0.47 -16.87 -12.73
CA LEU A 161 1.94 -16.82 -12.62
C LEU A 161 2.44 -17.25 -11.23
N PHE A 162 1.73 -16.83 -10.18
CA PHE A 162 2.10 -17.08 -8.80
C PHE A 162 1.53 -18.40 -8.25
N GLY A 163 0.61 -19.03 -8.98
CA GLY A 163 -0.11 -20.21 -8.50
C GLY A 163 -0.99 -19.91 -7.28
N ALA A 164 -1.45 -18.66 -7.17
CA ALA A 164 -2.22 -18.17 -6.03
C ALA A 164 -3.73 -18.38 -6.26
N ASP A 165 -4.35 -19.25 -5.47
CA ASP A 165 -5.80 -19.35 -5.34
C ASP A 165 -6.28 -18.34 -4.29
N LEU A 166 -6.33 -17.07 -4.71
CA LEU A 166 -6.58 -15.92 -3.85
C LEU A 166 -7.84 -15.17 -4.32
N ASP A 167 -8.80 -14.99 -3.41
CA ASP A 167 -9.83 -13.96 -3.57
C ASP A 167 -9.22 -12.60 -3.26
N THR A 168 -8.98 -11.82 -4.31
CA THR A 168 -8.35 -10.51 -4.18
C THR A 168 -9.28 -9.44 -3.61
N ALA A 169 -10.58 -9.71 -3.49
CA ALA A 169 -11.55 -8.80 -2.86
C ALA A 169 -11.80 -9.11 -1.37
N ASP A 170 -11.33 -10.26 -0.87
CA ASP A 170 -11.34 -10.67 0.54
C ASP A 170 -10.09 -11.49 0.86
N VAL A 171 -8.94 -10.82 0.79
CA VAL A 171 -7.63 -11.42 1.06
C VAL A 171 -7.59 -11.86 2.53
N PRO A 172 -7.26 -13.13 2.82
CA PRO A 172 -7.25 -13.61 4.18
C PRO A 172 -6.04 -13.03 4.93
N ARG A 173 -6.18 -12.82 6.24
CA ARG A 173 -5.15 -12.14 7.07
C ARG A 173 -3.88 -12.97 7.31
N ASP A 174 -3.94 -14.26 7.03
CA ASP A 174 -2.76 -15.13 6.93
C ASP A 174 -2.14 -15.12 5.53
N GLY A 175 -2.88 -14.68 4.50
CA GLY A 175 -2.35 -14.43 3.16
C GLY A 175 -1.66 -13.07 3.02
N PHE A 176 -2.13 -12.02 3.71
CA PHE A 176 -1.44 -10.74 3.83
C PHE A 176 -1.17 -10.41 5.30
N VAL A 177 0.10 -10.46 5.68
CA VAL A 177 0.58 -10.18 7.04
C VAL A 177 0.95 -8.70 7.13
N VAL A 178 0.13 -7.91 7.83
CA VAL A 178 0.43 -6.49 8.10
C VAL A 178 1.75 -6.36 8.88
N ALA A 179 2.51 -5.28 8.65
CA ALA A 179 3.85 -5.14 9.20
C ALA A 179 3.92 -5.24 10.74
N GLY A 180 2.89 -4.77 11.44
CA GLY A 180 2.81 -4.92 12.90
C GLY A 180 2.65 -6.36 13.36
N ASP A 181 1.98 -7.21 12.59
CA ASP A 181 1.85 -8.62 12.92
C ASP A 181 3.16 -9.36 12.64
N ALA A 182 3.82 -9.09 11.50
CA ALA A 182 5.16 -9.60 11.20
C ALA A 182 6.15 -9.24 12.32
N TRP A 183 6.18 -7.97 12.75
CA TRP A 183 7.02 -7.53 13.87
C TRP A 183 6.75 -8.33 15.13
N ARG A 184 5.48 -8.49 15.52
CA ARG A 184 5.10 -9.25 16.72
C ARG A 184 5.53 -10.72 16.67
N ARG A 185 5.29 -11.40 15.55
CA ARG A 185 5.65 -12.82 15.35
C ARG A 185 7.16 -13.01 15.47
N CYS A 186 7.96 -12.17 14.80
CA CYS A 186 9.42 -12.23 14.90
C CYS A 186 9.92 -11.90 16.31
N ARG A 187 9.35 -10.89 16.98
CA ARG A 187 9.70 -10.54 18.36
C ARG A 187 9.37 -11.66 19.37
N ALA A 188 8.34 -12.45 19.10
CA ALA A 188 7.97 -13.62 19.89
C ALA A 188 8.80 -14.88 19.56
N GLY A 189 9.63 -14.85 18.50
CA GLY A 189 10.36 -16.02 18.00
C GLY A 189 9.47 -17.03 17.28
N GLU A 190 8.29 -16.61 16.84
CA GLU A 190 7.31 -17.43 16.12
C GLU A 190 7.57 -17.42 14.60
N ASP A 191 8.35 -16.45 14.11
CA ASP A 191 8.75 -16.34 12.72
C ASP A 191 10.19 -15.80 12.58
N ASP A 192 10.78 -16.02 11.41
CA ASP A 192 12.13 -15.62 11.05
C ASP A 192 12.10 -14.26 10.31
N PRO A 193 12.72 -13.20 10.86
CA PRO A 193 12.76 -11.89 10.21
C PRO A 193 13.41 -11.93 8.81
N ASP A 194 14.31 -12.87 8.54
CA ASP A 194 14.99 -13.00 7.24
C ASP A 194 14.07 -13.53 6.13
N ARG A 195 12.81 -13.89 6.46
CA ARG A 195 11.76 -14.22 5.47
C ARG A 195 11.01 -13.01 4.96
N PHE A 196 11.06 -11.86 5.65
CA PHE A 196 10.26 -10.68 5.32
C PHE A 196 11.09 -9.66 4.55
N GLY A 197 10.69 -9.33 3.32
CA GLY A 197 11.50 -8.47 2.46
C GLY A 197 11.02 -8.45 1.01
N LEU A 198 11.92 -8.09 0.09
CA LEU A 198 11.61 -7.97 -1.34
C LEU A 198 12.56 -8.85 -2.16
N ASN A 199 12.03 -9.93 -2.75
CA ASN A 199 12.82 -10.88 -3.53
C ASN A 199 13.54 -10.24 -4.72
N ALA A 200 12.93 -9.23 -5.36
CA ALA A 200 13.48 -8.59 -6.55
C ALA A 200 14.87 -7.95 -6.32
N ILE A 201 15.19 -7.57 -5.09
CA ILE A 201 16.48 -6.96 -4.72
C ILE A 201 17.25 -7.77 -3.67
N GLY A 202 16.67 -8.85 -3.13
CA GLY A 202 17.34 -9.73 -2.19
C GLY A 202 17.52 -9.13 -0.78
N GLU A 203 16.70 -8.16 -0.42
CA GLU A 203 16.76 -7.46 0.88
C GLU A 203 15.66 -7.96 1.80
N PHE A 204 16.04 -8.37 3.01
CA PHE A 204 15.17 -8.97 4.03
C PHE A 204 15.64 -8.56 5.43
N GLY A 205 14.77 -8.75 6.43
CA GLY A 205 15.17 -8.68 7.83
C GLY A 205 14.25 -7.81 8.70
N ASP A 206 14.60 -7.74 9.97
CA ASP A 206 13.90 -6.99 11.01
C ASP A 206 13.83 -5.49 10.71
N TRP A 207 14.89 -4.92 10.12
CA TRP A 207 14.93 -3.54 9.65
C TRP A 207 13.86 -3.27 8.57
N TRP A 208 13.63 -4.23 7.67
CA TRP A 208 12.63 -4.12 6.60
C TRP A 208 11.22 -4.14 7.17
N ILE A 209 10.97 -5.00 8.16
CA ILE A 209 9.71 -5.06 8.92
C ILE A 209 9.48 -3.74 9.67
N ALA A 210 10.49 -3.22 10.36
CA ALA A 210 10.40 -1.97 11.11
C ALA A 210 10.08 -0.78 10.19
N ALA A 211 10.74 -0.68 9.04
CA ALA A 211 10.46 0.36 8.05
C ALA A 211 9.03 0.25 7.50
N ASN A 212 8.56 -0.97 7.17
CA ASN A 212 7.19 -1.21 6.74
C ASN A 212 6.16 -0.89 7.84
N LEU A 213 6.46 -1.13 9.11
CA LEU A 213 5.59 -0.76 10.23
C LEU A 213 5.45 0.76 10.35
N ILE A 214 6.54 1.51 10.21
CA ILE A 214 6.50 2.98 10.19
C ILE A 214 5.68 3.48 8.98
N ARG A 215 5.83 2.84 7.80
CA ARG A 215 4.99 3.13 6.61
C ARG A 215 3.51 2.82 6.86
N ASP A 216 3.18 1.70 7.50
CA ASP A 216 1.79 1.33 7.82
C ASP A 216 1.14 2.36 8.75
N VAL A 217 1.88 2.86 9.76
CA VAL A 217 1.37 3.92 10.64
C VAL A 217 1.11 5.22 9.89
N ALA A 218 1.98 5.60 8.95
CA ALA A 218 1.75 6.76 8.07
C ALA A 218 0.53 6.53 7.15
N ALA A 219 0.39 5.35 6.55
CA ALA A 219 -0.74 4.97 5.72
C ALA A 219 -2.08 4.98 6.50
N LEU A 220 -2.08 4.44 7.72
CA LEU A 220 -3.21 4.50 8.65
C LEU A 220 -3.56 5.94 9.04
N SER A 221 -2.61 6.87 8.91
CA SER A 221 -2.77 8.32 9.09
C SER A 221 -3.10 9.06 7.79
N ASN A 222 -3.52 8.34 6.74
CA ASN A 222 -3.83 8.87 5.39
C ASN A 222 -2.62 9.52 4.67
N VAL A 223 -1.41 9.05 4.97
CA VAL A 223 -0.16 9.48 4.33
C VAL A 223 0.51 8.26 3.69
N GLU A 224 -0.05 7.83 2.56
CA GLU A 224 0.37 6.64 1.82
C GLU A 224 1.67 6.91 1.00
N MET A 225 2.84 6.90 1.63
CA MET A 225 4.14 7.20 0.98
C MET A 225 4.56 6.16 -0.09
N LEU A 226 5.62 6.44 -0.87
CA LEU A 226 6.16 5.42 -1.80
C LEU A 226 6.87 4.30 -1.01
N PRO A 227 6.92 3.06 -1.53
CA PRO A 227 7.60 1.95 -0.86
C PRO A 227 9.09 2.22 -0.54
N TRP A 228 9.74 3.09 -1.30
CA TRP A 228 11.15 3.46 -1.16
C TRP A 228 11.37 4.86 -0.59
N ASP A 229 10.33 5.52 -0.08
CA ASP A 229 10.51 6.72 0.72
C ASP A 229 11.03 6.33 2.10
N VAL A 230 12.13 6.95 2.51
CA VAL A 230 12.80 6.72 3.79
C VAL A 230 12.80 8.02 4.61
N TRP A 231 12.38 7.91 5.87
CA TRP A 231 12.32 9.06 6.79
C TRP A 231 12.38 8.63 8.26
N GLY A 232 12.55 9.62 9.13
CA GLY A 232 12.37 9.46 10.57
C GLY A 232 13.28 8.39 11.16
N ALA A 233 12.69 7.47 11.93
CA ALA A 233 13.40 6.38 12.59
C ALA A 233 13.40 5.06 11.82
N MET A 234 13.19 5.09 10.50
CA MET A 234 13.34 3.88 9.67
C MET A 234 14.79 3.39 9.70
N PRO A 235 15.05 2.15 10.15
CA PRO A 235 16.40 1.59 10.12
C PRO A 235 16.81 1.23 8.68
N GLU A 236 18.10 1.30 8.41
CA GLU A 236 18.75 0.85 7.18
C GLU A 236 19.30 -0.59 7.32
N PRO A 237 19.63 -1.27 6.20
CA PRO A 237 20.23 -2.59 6.28
C PRO A 237 21.52 -2.57 7.12
N GLY A 238 21.55 -3.42 8.16
CA GLY A 238 22.69 -3.56 9.07
C GLY A 238 22.67 -2.63 10.29
N ASP A 239 21.68 -1.74 10.41
CA ASP A 239 21.49 -0.92 11.61
C ASP A 239 21.05 -1.78 12.80
N GLU A 240 21.52 -1.42 13.99
CA GLU A 240 21.01 -1.98 15.24
C GLU A 240 19.73 -1.25 15.67
N ILE A 241 18.60 -1.97 15.75
CA ILE A 241 17.35 -1.41 16.28
C ILE A 241 17.44 -1.32 17.80
N GLY A 242 17.84 -0.16 18.30
CA GLY A 242 18.04 0.09 19.73
C GLY A 242 16.77 -0.06 20.58
N PRO A 243 16.91 -0.24 21.90
CA PRO A 243 15.81 -0.59 22.81
C PRO A 243 14.67 0.45 22.85
N GLU A 244 14.98 1.73 22.61
CA GLU A 244 13.97 2.79 22.53
C GLU A 244 13.07 2.62 21.30
N LEU A 245 13.67 2.37 20.13
CA LEU A 245 12.94 2.16 18.89
C LEU A 245 12.18 0.83 18.93
N VAL A 246 12.77 -0.24 19.48
CA VAL A 246 12.04 -1.50 19.74
C VAL A 246 10.81 -1.25 20.61
N GLY A 247 10.93 -0.50 21.70
CA GLY A 247 9.81 -0.19 22.58
C GLY A 247 8.71 0.64 21.91
N LEU A 248 9.05 1.49 20.94
CA LEU A 248 8.09 2.20 20.10
C LEU A 248 7.40 1.24 19.12
N LEU A 249 8.18 0.46 18.37
CA LEU A 249 7.69 -0.49 17.38
C LEU A 249 6.79 -1.56 18.04
N ASP A 250 7.14 -2.08 19.21
CA ASP A 250 6.31 -3.03 19.97
C ASP A 250 4.92 -2.44 20.29
N ARG A 251 4.84 -1.15 20.63
CA ARG A 251 3.56 -0.46 20.90
C ARG A 251 2.76 -0.27 19.62
N LEU A 252 3.40 0.21 18.56
CA LEU A 252 2.74 0.42 17.26
C LEU A 252 2.22 -0.90 16.71
N ALA A 253 3.04 -1.94 16.75
CA ALA A 253 2.71 -3.28 16.31
C ALA A 253 1.51 -3.88 17.06
N ALA A 254 1.41 -3.64 18.37
CA ALA A 254 0.25 -4.04 19.16
C ALA A 254 -1.06 -3.36 18.72
N LEU A 255 -0.99 -2.12 18.21
CA LEU A 255 -2.14 -1.40 17.66
C LEU A 255 -2.43 -1.84 16.22
N THR A 256 -1.42 -1.90 15.36
CA THR A 256 -1.63 -2.08 13.91
C THR A 256 -1.94 -3.53 13.51
N ALA A 257 -1.57 -4.52 14.32
CA ALA A 257 -1.82 -5.93 14.01
C ALA A 257 -3.31 -6.29 13.99
N ASP A 258 -4.12 -5.67 14.85
CA ASP A 258 -5.57 -5.90 14.89
C ASP A 258 -6.29 -4.78 14.09
N PRO A 259 -7.13 -5.13 13.10
CA PRO A 259 -7.86 -4.13 12.34
C PRO A 259 -8.76 -3.22 13.19
N ALA A 260 -9.28 -3.70 14.32
CA ALA A 260 -10.17 -2.95 15.20
C ALA A 260 -9.43 -1.82 15.93
N THR A 261 -8.15 -2.01 16.27
CA THR A 261 -7.32 -1.04 17.00
C THR A 261 -6.34 -0.29 16.10
N ALA A 262 -6.09 -0.74 14.86
CA ALA A 262 -5.11 -0.11 13.97
C ALA A 262 -5.32 1.39 13.75
N ALA A 263 -6.57 1.87 13.79
CA ALA A 263 -6.88 3.28 13.65
C ALA A 263 -6.33 4.14 14.81
N GLU A 264 -6.05 3.56 15.98
CA GLU A 264 -5.47 4.24 17.16
C GLU A 264 -3.99 4.57 16.96
N ALA A 265 -3.29 3.88 16.04
CA ALA A 265 -1.89 4.17 15.73
C ALA A 265 -1.67 5.61 15.24
N ARG A 266 -2.73 6.25 14.71
CA ARG A 266 -2.72 7.67 14.30
C ARG A 266 -2.41 8.63 15.45
N GLU A 267 -2.74 8.28 16.69
CA GLU A 267 -2.45 9.10 17.87
C GLU A 267 -0.93 9.27 18.07
N TRP A 268 -0.12 8.36 17.51
CA TRP A 268 1.34 8.40 17.55
C TRP A 268 1.96 9.14 16.37
N TYR A 269 1.20 9.46 15.32
CA TYR A 269 1.75 10.09 14.11
C TYR A 269 2.31 11.50 14.34
N GLY A 270 2.00 12.13 15.48
CA GLY A 270 2.63 13.38 15.92
C GLY A 270 4.10 13.23 16.38
N ASP A 271 4.57 12.01 16.61
CA ASP A 271 5.97 11.73 16.98
C ASP A 271 6.91 12.01 15.81
N ASP A 272 7.96 12.81 16.02
CA ASP A 272 8.91 13.20 14.97
C ASP A 272 9.69 12.01 14.38
N ARG A 273 9.73 10.87 15.09
CA ARG A 273 10.32 9.62 14.57
C ARG A 273 9.44 8.94 13.53
N LEU A 274 8.15 9.21 13.52
CA LEU A 274 7.14 8.57 12.67
C LEU A 274 6.58 9.52 11.62
N ARG A 275 6.45 10.80 11.96
CA ARG A 275 5.84 11.83 11.12
C ARG A 275 6.63 12.01 9.84
N VAL A 276 5.94 11.99 8.71
CA VAL A 276 6.59 12.26 7.42
C VAL A 276 7.03 13.73 7.38
N PRO A 277 8.33 14.01 7.19
CA PRO A 277 8.84 15.37 7.07
C PRO A 277 8.50 15.98 5.69
N ALA A 278 8.78 17.27 5.54
CA ALA A 278 8.58 17.98 4.26
C ALA A 278 9.52 17.50 3.13
N VAL A 279 10.60 16.79 3.47
CA VAL A 279 11.59 16.25 2.54
C VAL A 279 11.97 14.84 3.01
N VAL A 280 11.90 13.86 2.12
CA VAL A 280 12.27 12.46 2.40
C VAL A 280 13.36 12.00 1.44
N LEU A 281 14.12 10.97 1.81
CA LEU A 281 15.00 10.29 0.87
C LEU A 281 14.17 9.35 -0.01
N ASN A 282 14.19 9.57 -1.32
CA ASN A 282 13.70 8.60 -2.28
C ASN A 282 14.86 7.64 -2.60
N ALA A 283 14.86 6.46 -1.97
CA ALA A 283 15.94 5.48 -2.11
C ALA A 283 16.06 4.90 -3.54
N ASN A 284 14.95 4.83 -4.27
CA ASN A 284 14.94 4.37 -5.67
C ASN A 284 15.66 5.36 -6.61
N LEU A 285 15.57 6.66 -6.34
CA LEU A 285 16.26 7.71 -7.11
C LEU A 285 17.58 8.16 -6.50
N GLY A 286 17.90 7.74 -5.27
CA GLY A 286 19.10 8.14 -4.54
C GLY A 286 19.18 9.64 -4.26
N ARG A 287 18.04 10.30 -4.02
CA ARG A 287 17.98 11.76 -3.78
C ARG A 287 16.87 12.15 -2.81
N GLU A 288 17.03 13.30 -2.18
CA GLU A 288 15.98 13.93 -1.40
C GLU A 288 14.86 14.47 -2.31
N GLU A 289 13.61 14.27 -1.90
CA GLU A 289 12.43 14.77 -2.60
C GLU A 289 11.45 15.47 -1.64
N PRO A 290 10.84 16.59 -2.09
CA PRO A 290 9.81 17.24 -1.30
C PRO A 290 8.53 16.42 -1.23
N VAL A 291 7.86 16.48 -0.09
CA VAL A 291 6.57 15.85 0.17
C VAL A 291 5.52 16.94 0.35
N ALA A 292 4.63 17.07 -0.63
CA ALA A 292 3.50 18.00 -0.55
C ALA A 292 2.35 17.34 0.22
N LEU A 293 2.26 17.63 1.52
CA LEU A 293 1.19 17.15 2.41
C LEU A 293 -0.03 18.11 2.48
N GLY A 294 -0.01 19.22 1.73
CA GLY A 294 -1.08 20.22 1.67
C GLY A 294 -0.98 21.13 0.45
#